data_AF-A0A935S5N4-F1
#
_entry.id   AF-A0A935S5N4-F1
#
_cell.length_a   1.000
_cell.length_b   1.000
_cell.length_c   1.000
_cell.angle_alpha   90.00
_cell.angle_beta   90.00
_cell.angle_gamma   90.00
#
_symmetry.space_group_name_H-M   'P 1'
#
loop_
_entity.id
_entity.type
_entity.pdbx_description
1 polymer ?
#
loop_
_entity_poly.entity_id
_entity_poly.type
_entity_poly.pdbx_seq_one_letter_code
_entity_poly.pdbx_strand_id
1 'polypeptide(L)'
;MKRRDFLKKASLAAAGSIIAPYILPSGRLFAGNNVQAAQHVVLVMFAGGVRHQEAALQGYLQLGQGGKITSLNTPGNAGNIMPSLFNGLAPNSSLTPIVYGTGTTGATPIAPVISGANSIQSLGTTFKEVRCITAGHYDGWTALLQGNRIASQGLKQKPVYPTIFEYVRREMGLPATKVWFVGNGIGASLPLLNYSEHPNYGAKYGANFFAPLTTFGTPGQAWYEDAKAYDPTTELGPMYAMKTFLDKNFSNIGKPLPDLKNTEAEKYDIHNFMKQMFTKTHNNSVAAQVMVMRVTLATVPN
;
A
#
# COMPACT_ATOMS: atom_id res chain seq x y z
N MET A 1 -34.14 10.55 41.87
CA MET A 1 -33.80 10.98 40.50
C MET A 1 -35.10 11.07 39.68
N LYS A 2 -35.45 12.23 39.11
CA LYS A 2 -36.76 12.43 38.45
C LYS A 2 -36.77 11.78 37.06
N ARG A 3 -37.36 10.58 36.95
CA ARG A 3 -37.44 9.77 35.71
C ARG A 3 -37.85 10.56 34.46
N ARG A 4 -38.75 11.54 34.59
CA ARG A 4 -39.21 12.39 33.49
C ARG A 4 -38.15 13.36 32.95
N ASP A 5 -37.27 13.86 33.81
CA ASP A 5 -36.19 14.77 33.39
C ASP A 5 -35.03 14.01 32.76
N PHE A 6 -34.78 12.78 33.23
CA PHE A 6 -33.81 11.88 32.61
C PHE A 6 -34.26 11.48 31.19
N LEU A 7 -35.52 11.10 31.01
CA LEU A 7 -36.06 10.75 29.70
C LEU A 7 -36.03 11.92 28.72
N LYS A 8 -36.34 13.16 29.17
CA LYS A 8 -36.25 14.36 28.32
C LYS A 8 -34.81 14.70 27.92
N LYS A 9 -33.84 14.53 28.81
CA LYS A 9 -32.43 14.76 28.50
C LYS A 9 -31.83 13.64 27.63
N ALA A 10 -32.26 12.40 27.83
CA ALA A 10 -31.87 11.27 26.99
C ALA A 10 -32.49 11.34 25.59
N SER A 11 -33.73 11.81 25.44
CA SER A 11 -34.36 11.98 24.13
C SER A 11 -33.80 13.17 23.34
N LEU A 12 -33.37 14.25 24.01
CA LEU A 12 -32.67 15.35 23.34
C LEU A 12 -31.24 14.98 22.90
N ALA A 13 -30.57 14.08 23.62
CA ALA A 13 -29.27 13.52 23.22
C ALA A 13 -29.38 12.40 22.17
N ALA A 14 -30.49 11.65 22.16
CA ALA A 14 -30.77 10.61 21.16
C ALA A 14 -31.27 11.18 19.81
N ALA A 15 -31.86 12.38 19.79
CA ALA A 15 -32.24 13.04 18.54
C ALA A 15 -31.04 13.45 17.65
N GLY A 16 -29.81 13.42 18.19
CA GLY A 16 -28.56 13.61 17.43
C GLY A 16 -27.80 12.32 17.12
N SER A 17 -28.31 11.13 17.49
CA SER A 17 -27.54 9.87 17.41
C SER A 17 -28.33 8.62 17.00
N ILE A 18 -29.59 8.74 16.59
CA ILE A 18 -30.31 7.62 15.96
C ILE A 18 -29.90 7.48 14.50
N ILE A 19 -28.90 6.62 14.30
CA ILE A 19 -28.83 5.58 13.27
C ILE A 19 -29.58 5.93 11.97
N ALA A 20 -28.87 6.49 11.00
CA ALA A 20 -29.22 6.22 9.61
C ALA A 20 -28.77 4.78 9.31
N PRO A 21 -29.68 3.82 9.11
CA PRO A 21 -29.29 2.58 8.46
C PRO A 21 -28.92 3.01 7.05
N TYR A 22 -27.63 3.05 6.70
CA TYR A 22 -27.24 3.21 5.30
C TYR A 22 -27.42 1.88 4.57
N ILE A 23 -28.67 1.39 4.58
CA ILE A 23 -29.24 0.65 3.46
C ILE A 23 -29.27 1.69 2.35
N LEU A 24 -28.30 1.62 1.43
CA LEU A 24 -28.33 2.38 0.20
C LEU A 24 -29.63 2.04 -0.55
N PRO A 25 -30.59 2.96 -0.67
CA PRO A 25 -31.72 2.77 -1.55
C PRO A 25 -31.18 2.84 -2.98
N SER A 26 -31.29 1.74 -3.71
CA SER A 26 -31.21 1.65 -5.17
C SER A 26 -29.97 2.27 -5.86
N GLY A 27 -29.01 1.42 -6.24
CA GLY A 27 -28.51 1.35 -7.62
C GLY A 27 -27.84 2.56 -8.28
N ARG A 28 -27.46 3.62 -7.57
CA ARG A 28 -26.70 4.75 -8.12
C ARG A 28 -25.57 5.17 -7.20
N LEU A 29 -24.49 4.38 -7.23
CA LEU A 29 -23.22 4.71 -6.59
C LEU A 29 -22.33 5.48 -7.57
N PHE A 30 -22.79 6.64 -8.00
CA PHE A 30 -21.92 7.71 -8.46
C PHE A 30 -22.54 9.01 -7.93
N ALA A 31 -21.86 9.61 -6.96
CA ALA A 31 -22.17 10.95 -6.53
C ALA A 31 -22.13 11.86 -7.76
N GLY A 32 -23.24 12.51 -8.10
CA GLY A 32 -23.35 13.43 -9.24
C GLY A 32 -22.43 14.66 -9.13
N ASN A 33 -21.71 14.81 -8.02
CA ASN A 33 -20.64 15.78 -7.82
C ASN A 33 -19.37 15.02 -7.42
N ASN A 34 -18.51 14.71 -8.40
CA ASN A 34 -17.16 14.17 -8.20
C ASN A 34 -16.23 15.21 -7.57
N VAL A 35 -16.56 15.76 -6.40
CA VAL A 35 -15.62 16.63 -5.68
C VAL A 35 -14.55 15.73 -5.09
N GLN A 36 -13.41 15.67 -5.78
CA GLN A 36 -12.22 14.97 -5.32
C GLN A 36 -11.79 15.54 -3.96
N ALA A 37 -11.95 14.75 -2.89
CA ALA A 37 -11.61 15.19 -1.53
C ALA A 37 -10.09 15.26 -1.27
N ALA A 38 -9.28 14.56 -2.06
CA ALA A 38 -7.83 14.53 -1.93
C ALA A 38 -7.15 14.40 -3.30
N GLN A 39 -6.09 15.18 -3.53
CA GLN A 39 -5.29 15.10 -4.76
C GLN A 39 -4.56 13.76 -4.91
N HIS A 40 -4.18 13.15 -3.78
CA HIS A 40 -3.40 11.91 -3.73
C HIS A 40 -3.99 10.95 -2.70
N VAL A 41 -4.01 9.66 -3.05
CA VAL A 41 -4.47 8.58 -2.18
C VAL A 41 -3.39 7.52 -2.09
N VAL A 42 -3.02 7.14 -0.87
CA VAL A 42 -2.03 6.09 -0.61
C VAL A 42 -2.70 5.00 0.20
N LEU A 43 -2.76 3.79 -0.36
CA LEU A 43 -3.16 2.58 0.36
C LEU A 43 -1.90 1.86 0.83
N VAL A 44 -1.72 1.74 2.14
CA VAL A 44 -0.63 0.98 2.75
C VAL A 44 -1.17 -0.34 3.27
N MET A 45 -0.58 -1.45 2.84
CA MET A 45 -0.98 -2.79 3.25
C MET A 45 0.17 -3.46 3.98
N PHE A 46 -0.10 -3.94 5.19
CA PHE A 46 0.81 -4.78 5.97
C PHE A 46 0.35 -6.23 5.88
N ALA A 47 1.26 -7.17 5.61
CA ALA A 47 0.98 -8.59 5.79
C ALA A 47 2.16 -9.29 6.44
N GLY A 48 1.83 -10.22 7.35
CA GLY A 48 2.79 -10.89 8.20
C GLY A 48 3.31 -10.01 9.34
N GLY A 49 3.59 -10.63 10.49
CA GLY A 49 4.29 -9.99 11.61
C GLY A 49 3.50 -8.95 12.41
N VAL A 50 2.33 -8.50 11.96
CA VAL A 50 1.47 -7.53 12.66
C VAL A 50 0.24 -8.24 13.22
N ARG A 51 0.28 -8.61 14.51
CA ARG A 51 -0.87 -9.27 15.17
C ARG A 51 -1.71 -8.25 15.93
N HIS A 52 -3.03 -8.43 15.89
CA HIS A 52 -4.01 -7.52 16.52
C HIS A 52 -3.69 -7.24 17.99
N GLN A 53 -3.36 -8.30 18.75
CA GLN A 53 -3.11 -8.17 20.17
C GLN A 53 -1.87 -7.34 20.54
N GLU A 54 -0.84 -7.29 19.69
CA GLU A 54 0.34 -6.45 19.95
C GLU A 54 0.22 -5.06 19.34
N ALA A 55 -0.48 -4.95 18.21
CA ALA A 55 -0.64 -3.70 17.47
C ALA A 55 -1.80 -2.85 18.04
N ALA A 56 -3.03 -3.08 17.58
CA ALA A 56 -4.16 -2.22 17.90
C ALA A 56 -4.62 -2.30 19.37
N LEU A 57 -4.40 -3.46 20.03
CA LEU A 57 -4.64 -3.63 21.46
C LEU A 57 -3.47 -3.20 22.34
N GLN A 58 -2.28 -2.94 21.76
CA GLN A 58 -1.08 -2.52 22.49
C GLN A 58 -0.70 -3.48 23.64
N GLY A 59 -1.01 -4.76 23.47
CA GLY A 59 -0.78 -5.78 24.48
C GLY A 59 0.63 -6.37 24.48
N TYR A 60 1.51 -5.94 23.57
CA TYR A 60 2.89 -6.42 23.38
C TYR A 60 3.14 -7.88 23.85
N LEU A 61 4.01 -8.13 24.83
CA LEU A 61 4.25 -9.49 25.33
C LEU A 61 3.12 -9.99 26.24
N GLN A 62 2.43 -9.09 26.95
CA GLN A 62 1.30 -9.44 27.82
C GLN A 62 0.22 -10.25 27.09
N LEU A 63 -0.27 -9.75 25.96
CA LEU A 63 -1.31 -10.43 25.18
C LEU A 63 -0.70 -11.30 24.07
N GLY A 64 0.43 -10.89 23.49
CA GLY A 64 1.06 -11.58 22.37
C GLY A 64 1.68 -12.93 22.72
N GLN A 65 2.15 -13.08 23.96
CA GLN A 65 2.75 -14.31 24.47
C GLN A 65 2.24 -14.73 25.85
N GLY A 66 1.70 -13.81 26.65
CA GLY A 66 1.28 -14.08 28.03
C GLY A 66 0.18 -15.14 28.18
N GLY A 67 -0.60 -15.40 27.13
CA GLY A 67 -1.55 -16.52 27.11
C GLY A 67 -0.89 -17.91 27.14
N LYS A 68 0.36 -18.03 26.70
CA LYS A 68 1.15 -19.28 26.74
C LYS A 68 2.26 -19.24 27.77
N ILE A 69 2.79 -18.06 28.07
CA ILE A 69 3.90 -17.85 29.00
C ILE A 69 3.38 -16.94 30.12
N THR A 70 2.85 -17.54 31.18
CA THR A 70 2.14 -16.80 32.24
C THR A 70 3.00 -15.75 32.94
N SER A 71 4.32 -15.94 33.01
CA SER A 71 5.27 -14.93 33.51
C SER A 71 5.30 -13.65 32.67
N LEU A 72 4.88 -13.72 31.41
CA LEU A 72 4.75 -12.55 30.54
C LEU A 72 3.40 -11.85 30.66
N ASN A 73 2.39 -12.47 31.27
CA ASN A 73 1.06 -11.87 31.45
C ASN A 73 1.01 -10.89 32.63
N THR A 74 1.77 -9.80 32.52
CA THR A 74 1.78 -8.72 33.51
C THR A 74 1.54 -7.37 32.83
N PRO A 75 0.93 -6.38 33.50
CA PRO A 75 0.70 -5.06 32.92
C PRO A 75 1.98 -4.35 32.47
N GLY A 76 3.13 -4.66 33.08
CA GLY A 76 4.43 -4.08 32.70
C GLY A 76 4.91 -4.49 31.30
N ASN A 77 4.38 -5.60 30.78
CA ASN A 77 4.69 -6.18 29.48
C ASN A 77 3.77 -5.71 28.34
N ALA A 78 2.86 -4.77 28.62
CA ALA A 78 2.04 -4.08 27.62
C ALA A 78 2.69 -2.79 27.14
N GLY A 79 2.20 -2.26 26.02
CA GLY A 79 2.60 -0.96 25.51
C GLY A 79 2.51 -0.86 24.00
N ASN A 80 2.60 0.38 23.53
CA ASN A 80 2.58 0.74 22.12
C ASN A 80 3.92 0.46 21.46
N ILE A 81 3.94 -0.54 20.57
CA ILE A 81 5.13 -0.91 19.79
C ILE A 81 5.16 -0.29 18.39
N MET A 82 4.13 0.50 18.03
CA MET A 82 4.00 1.15 16.72
C MET A 82 3.77 2.66 16.91
N PRO A 83 4.75 3.40 17.45
CA PRO A 83 4.56 4.80 17.83
C PRO A 83 4.27 5.75 16.66
N SER A 84 4.60 5.35 15.42
CA SER A 84 4.18 6.11 14.23
C SER A 84 2.73 5.86 13.84
N LEU A 85 2.12 4.72 14.21
CA LEU A 85 0.75 4.38 13.85
C LEU A 85 -0.26 4.73 14.93
N PHE A 86 0.05 4.42 16.19
CA PHE A 86 -0.90 4.55 17.31
C PHE A 86 -0.41 5.53 18.37
N ASN A 87 -1.36 6.17 19.06
CA ASN A 87 -1.11 6.91 20.29
C ASN A 87 -1.00 5.92 21.46
N GLY A 88 -0.14 6.21 22.45
CA GLY A 88 0.00 5.38 23.65
C GLY A 88 1.44 5.32 24.13
N LEU A 89 1.63 4.97 25.40
CA LEU A 89 2.94 4.82 26.01
C LEU A 89 3.67 3.61 25.44
N ALA A 90 4.98 3.73 25.22
CA ALA A 90 5.83 2.60 24.89
C ALA A 90 5.89 1.59 26.06
N PRO A 91 6.24 0.32 25.80
CA PRO A 91 6.48 -0.64 26.87
C PRO A 91 7.53 -0.14 27.87
N ASN A 92 7.37 -0.50 29.14
CA ASN A 92 8.34 -0.13 30.17
C ASN A 92 9.65 -0.91 29.93
N SER A 93 10.69 -0.19 29.50
CA SER A 93 11.99 -0.76 29.14
C SER A 93 12.78 -1.32 30.34
N SER A 94 12.42 -0.96 31.58
CA SER A 94 12.99 -1.56 32.79
C SER A 94 12.35 -2.88 33.17
N LEU A 95 11.15 -3.17 32.67
CA LEU A 95 10.40 -4.39 32.98
C LEU A 95 10.37 -5.38 31.81
N THR A 96 10.46 -4.86 30.58
CA THR A 96 10.27 -5.65 29.37
C THR A 96 11.36 -5.34 28.35
N PRO A 97 12.15 -6.35 27.92
CA PRO A 97 13.06 -6.14 26.82
C PRO A 97 12.29 -5.85 25.53
N ILE A 98 12.79 -4.89 24.76
CA ILE A 98 12.31 -4.57 23.42
C ILE A 98 13.02 -5.53 22.46
N VAL A 99 12.28 -6.28 21.64
CA VAL A 99 12.84 -7.32 20.74
C VAL A 99 12.60 -7.03 19.25
N TYR A 100 12.22 -5.81 18.92
CA TYR A 100 11.82 -5.37 17.58
C TYR A 100 12.52 -4.07 17.14
N GLY A 101 13.63 -3.77 17.80
CA GLY A 101 14.47 -2.61 17.60
C GLY A 101 15.58 -2.81 16.56
N THR A 102 16.47 -1.83 16.50
CA THR A 102 17.77 -1.90 15.83
C THR A 102 18.83 -2.49 16.76
N GLY A 103 20.06 -2.62 16.25
CA GLY A 103 21.18 -3.23 16.96
C GLY A 103 21.23 -4.75 16.81
N THR A 104 22.31 -5.36 17.27
CA THR A 104 22.59 -6.81 17.10
C THR A 104 21.57 -7.71 17.79
N THR A 105 20.85 -7.21 18.81
CA THR A 105 19.85 -7.95 19.58
C THR A 105 18.43 -7.42 19.39
N GLY A 106 18.23 -6.39 18.56
CA GLY A 106 16.94 -5.71 18.41
C GLY A 106 16.48 -4.94 19.66
N ALA A 107 17.40 -4.63 20.59
CA ALA A 107 17.08 -3.99 21.86
C ALA A 107 16.88 -2.47 21.76
N THR A 108 17.35 -1.83 20.69
CA THR A 108 17.27 -0.37 20.52
C THR A 108 15.99 0.02 19.81
N PRO A 109 15.02 0.72 20.42
CA PRO A 109 13.76 1.06 19.76
C PRO A 109 13.96 1.75 18.40
N ILE A 110 13.16 1.36 17.39
CA ILE A 110 13.13 2.07 16.12
C ILE A 110 12.54 3.47 16.38
N ALA A 111 13.29 4.51 16.01
CA ALA A 111 12.83 5.88 16.12
C ALA A 111 11.55 6.08 15.26
N PRO A 112 10.51 6.74 15.79
CA PRO A 112 9.30 7.02 15.01
C PRO A 112 9.65 7.84 13.75
N VAL A 113 9.06 7.48 12.61
CA VAL A 113 9.28 8.18 11.33
C VAL A 113 8.50 9.50 11.28
N ILE A 114 7.37 9.58 11.97
CA ILE A 114 6.56 10.79 12.09
C ILE A 114 7.05 11.59 13.31
N SER A 115 7.57 12.79 13.06
CA SER A 115 8.04 13.71 14.09
C SER A 115 6.88 14.56 14.66
N GLY A 116 7.03 15.07 15.88
CA GLY A 116 6.10 16.06 16.46
C GLY A 116 4.89 15.52 17.22
N ALA A 117 5.03 14.41 17.96
CA ALA A 117 3.99 13.81 18.81
C ALA A 117 2.67 13.39 18.12
N ASN A 118 2.60 13.45 16.79
CA ASN A 118 1.46 13.01 16.01
C ASN A 118 1.68 11.59 15.48
N SER A 119 0.72 10.69 15.69
CA SER A 119 0.67 9.36 15.06
C SER A 119 -0.29 9.38 13.88
N ILE A 120 -0.27 8.36 13.01
CA ILE A 120 -1.32 8.25 11.98
C ILE A 120 -2.72 8.23 12.60
N GLN A 121 -2.88 7.60 13.77
CA GLN A 121 -4.13 7.60 14.52
C GLN A 121 -4.60 9.02 14.91
N SER A 122 -3.70 9.98 15.19
CA SER A 122 -4.11 11.36 15.49
C SER A 122 -4.51 12.17 14.25
N LEU A 123 -4.17 11.69 13.05
CA LEU A 123 -4.48 12.34 11.77
C LEU A 123 -5.75 11.79 11.10
N GLY A 124 -6.39 10.77 11.66
CA GLY A 124 -7.51 10.10 11.01
C GLY A 124 -8.35 9.22 11.93
N THR A 125 -9.14 8.35 11.31
CA THR A 125 -10.01 7.40 12.03
C THR A 125 -9.36 6.02 12.08
N THR A 126 -9.31 5.43 13.27
CA THR A 126 -8.78 4.08 13.48
C THR A 126 -9.92 3.10 13.73
N PHE A 127 -10.02 2.06 12.91
CA PHE A 127 -10.89 0.92 13.13
C PHE A 127 -10.08 -0.21 13.74
N LYS A 128 -10.27 -0.47 15.04
CA LYS A 128 -9.51 -1.50 15.75
C LYS A 128 -10.02 -2.91 15.46
N GLU A 129 -11.33 -3.07 15.33
CA GLU A 129 -11.96 -4.39 15.17
C GLU A 129 -12.28 -4.67 13.70
N VAL A 130 -11.23 -4.83 12.89
CA VAL A 130 -11.32 -5.21 11.47
C VAL A 130 -10.76 -6.62 11.31
N ARG A 131 -11.48 -7.47 10.57
CA ARG A 131 -11.06 -8.86 10.32
C ARG A 131 -10.81 -9.07 8.84
N CYS A 132 -9.66 -9.68 8.53
CA CYS A 132 -9.43 -10.24 7.20
C CYS A 132 -10.23 -11.55 7.06
N ILE A 133 -10.64 -11.86 5.83
CA ILE A 133 -11.39 -13.10 5.51
C ILE A 133 -10.50 -14.35 5.54
N THR A 134 -9.18 -14.16 5.57
CA THR A 134 -8.17 -15.21 5.46
C THR A 134 -6.96 -14.86 6.33
N ALA A 135 -6.23 -15.89 6.77
CA ALA A 135 -4.96 -15.75 7.48
C ALA A 135 -3.75 -15.77 6.54
N GLY A 136 -3.93 -16.10 5.26
CA GLY A 136 -2.86 -16.13 4.27
C GLY A 136 -2.47 -14.73 3.81
N HIS A 137 -1.16 -14.45 3.70
CA HIS A 137 -0.68 -13.12 3.31
C HIS A 137 -1.14 -12.73 1.89
N TYR A 138 -0.94 -13.64 0.93
CA TYR A 138 -1.26 -13.39 -0.47
C TYR A 138 -2.77 -13.24 -0.69
N ASP A 139 -3.56 -14.16 -0.13
CA ASP A 139 -5.02 -14.10 -0.20
C ASP A 139 -5.55 -12.85 0.52
N GLY A 140 -4.91 -12.45 1.64
CA GLY A 140 -5.28 -11.24 2.38
C GLY A 140 -5.08 -9.96 1.57
N TRP A 141 -3.94 -9.83 0.87
CA TRP A 141 -3.72 -8.72 -0.06
C TRP A 141 -4.71 -8.74 -1.22
N THR A 142 -4.97 -9.91 -1.79
CA THR A 142 -5.91 -10.09 -2.89
C THR A 142 -7.32 -9.65 -2.47
N ALA A 143 -7.78 -10.08 -1.28
CA ALA A 143 -9.05 -9.66 -0.71
C ALA A 143 -9.15 -8.15 -0.47
N LEU A 144 -8.09 -7.52 0.05
CA LEU A 144 -8.02 -6.07 0.24
C LEU A 144 -8.11 -5.30 -1.07
N LEU A 145 -7.40 -5.76 -2.10
CA LEU A 145 -7.35 -5.08 -3.40
C LEU A 145 -8.63 -5.25 -4.21
N GLN A 146 -9.32 -6.39 -4.09
CA GLN A 146 -10.51 -6.68 -4.89
C GLN A 146 -11.83 -6.38 -4.17
N GLY A 147 -11.82 -6.28 -2.85
CA GLY A 147 -13.04 -6.08 -2.04
C GLY A 147 -14.02 -7.26 -2.08
N ASN A 148 -13.58 -8.44 -2.52
CA ASN A 148 -14.41 -9.66 -2.57
C ASN A 148 -14.11 -10.60 -1.39
N ARG A 149 -14.94 -11.63 -1.23
CA ARG A 149 -14.83 -12.64 -0.16
C ARG A 149 -14.23 -13.97 -0.64
N ILE A 150 -13.55 -14.03 -1.78
CA ILE A 150 -12.83 -15.24 -2.18
C ILE A 150 -11.66 -15.44 -1.22
N ALA A 151 -11.77 -16.49 -0.41
CA ALA A 151 -10.80 -16.78 0.64
C ALA A 151 -9.53 -17.47 0.15
N SER A 152 -9.52 -17.97 -1.09
CA SER A 152 -8.39 -18.72 -1.66
C SER A 152 -8.24 -18.48 -3.15
N GLN A 153 -7.05 -18.03 -3.54
CA GLN A 153 -6.57 -18.00 -4.92
C GLN A 153 -5.14 -18.58 -4.95
N GLY A 154 -4.72 -19.16 -6.08
CA GLY A 154 -3.39 -19.77 -6.16
C GLY A 154 -2.28 -18.75 -5.90
N LEU A 155 -1.27 -19.13 -5.11
CA LEU A 155 -0.12 -18.27 -4.75
C LEU A 155 0.65 -17.69 -5.94
N LYS A 156 0.44 -18.17 -7.17
CA LYS A 156 1.10 -17.69 -8.40
C LYS A 156 0.10 -17.25 -9.46
N GLN A 157 -1.11 -16.86 -9.05
CA GLN A 157 -2.18 -16.45 -9.95
C GLN A 157 -2.56 -15.01 -9.67
N LYS A 158 -2.77 -14.24 -10.74
CA LYS A 158 -3.27 -12.87 -10.62
C LYS A 158 -4.68 -12.83 -10.06
N PRO A 159 -5.04 -11.76 -9.33
CA PRO A 159 -6.42 -11.49 -8.90
C PRO A 159 -7.44 -11.83 -10.02
N VAL A 160 -8.50 -12.60 -9.76
CA VAL A 160 -9.51 -12.92 -10.81
C VAL A 160 -10.64 -11.87 -10.97
N TYR A 161 -10.84 -11.04 -9.95
CA TYR A 161 -11.71 -9.86 -9.97
C TYR A 161 -10.89 -8.56 -10.04
N PRO A 162 -11.50 -7.47 -10.54
CA PRO A 162 -10.82 -6.18 -10.66
C PRO A 162 -10.30 -5.69 -9.31
N THR A 163 -9.07 -5.20 -9.32
CA THR A 163 -8.45 -4.53 -8.20
C THR A 163 -8.93 -3.08 -8.11
N ILE A 164 -8.70 -2.45 -6.95
CA ILE A 164 -8.94 -1.02 -6.74
C ILE A 164 -8.20 -0.15 -7.78
N PHE A 165 -7.02 -0.58 -8.23
CA PHE A 165 -6.27 0.12 -9.28
C PHE A 165 -7.05 0.19 -10.58
N GLU A 166 -7.67 -0.92 -10.96
CA GLU A 166 -8.44 -1.04 -12.20
C GLU A 166 -9.74 -0.25 -12.15
N TYR A 167 -10.44 -0.26 -11.01
CA TYR A 167 -11.59 0.62 -10.81
C TYR A 167 -11.18 2.09 -10.89
N VAL A 168 -10.12 2.50 -10.19
CA VAL A 168 -9.66 3.90 -10.21
C VAL A 168 -9.27 4.33 -11.63
N ARG A 169 -8.45 3.54 -12.34
CA ARG A 169 -8.03 3.91 -13.71
C ARG A 169 -9.18 3.94 -14.69
N ARG A 170 -10.08 2.95 -14.64
CA ARG A 170 -11.19 2.85 -15.58
C ARG A 170 -12.27 3.89 -15.31
N GLU A 171 -12.75 3.96 -14.08
CA GLU A 171 -13.94 4.76 -13.74
C GLU A 171 -13.62 6.25 -13.63
N MET A 172 -12.39 6.62 -13.27
CA MET A 172 -11.94 8.02 -13.23
C MET A 172 -11.19 8.45 -14.50
N GLY A 173 -10.98 7.55 -15.45
CA GLY A 173 -10.26 7.84 -16.69
C GLY A 173 -8.79 8.25 -16.49
N LEU A 174 -8.14 7.74 -15.45
CA LEU A 174 -6.77 8.13 -15.12
C LEU A 174 -5.74 7.45 -16.04
N PRO A 175 -4.70 8.18 -16.47
CA PRO A 175 -3.60 7.60 -17.24
C PRO A 175 -2.76 6.65 -16.37
N ALA A 176 -2.00 5.76 -17.01
CA ALA A 176 -1.25 4.69 -16.34
C ALA A 176 -0.25 5.23 -15.32
N THR A 177 0.41 6.35 -15.64
CA THR A 177 1.40 7.00 -14.76
C THR A 177 0.83 7.54 -13.46
N LYS A 178 -0.49 7.57 -13.27
CA LYS A 178 -1.11 8.05 -12.03
C LYS A 178 -1.41 6.95 -11.02
N VAL A 179 -1.24 5.68 -11.38
CA VAL A 179 -1.58 4.56 -10.50
C VAL A 179 -0.41 3.57 -10.41
N TRP A 180 0.10 3.41 -9.19
CA TRP A 180 1.28 2.63 -8.89
C TRP A 180 1.02 1.64 -7.77
N PHE A 181 1.60 0.45 -7.91
CA PHE A 181 1.68 -0.55 -6.88
C PHE A 181 3.14 -0.74 -6.48
N VAL A 182 3.46 -0.35 -5.25
CA VAL A 182 4.84 -0.35 -4.74
C VAL A 182 5.03 -1.52 -3.80
N GLY A 183 5.89 -2.46 -4.18
CA GLY A 183 6.25 -3.63 -3.39
C GLY A 183 7.60 -3.45 -2.66
N ASN A 184 7.80 -4.21 -1.59
CA ASN A 184 9.11 -4.29 -0.91
C ASN A 184 10.14 -5.17 -1.66
N GLY A 185 9.70 -5.87 -2.72
CA GLY A 185 10.54 -6.73 -3.54
C GLY A 185 9.73 -7.40 -4.64
N ILE A 186 10.36 -8.31 -5.38
CA ILE A 186 9.76 -9.02 -6.53
C ILE A 186 9.38 -10.47 -6.24
N GLY A 187 9.55 -10.93 -4.99
CA GLY A 187 9.27 -12.30 -4.56
C GLY A 187 7.81 -12.54 -4.15
N ALA A 188 7.52 -13.79 -3.74
CA ALA A 188 6.24 -14.21 -3.14
C ALA A 188 4.98 -13.78 -3.93
N SER A 189 5.10 -13.68 -5.26
CA SER A 189 4.04 -13.28 -6.18
C SER A 189 3.46 -11.88 -5.97
N LEU A 190 4.12 -11.03 -5.16
CA LEU A 190 3.77 -9.63 -5.00
C LEU A 190 3.55 -8.93 -6.34
N PRO A 191 4.44 -9.05 -7.35
CA PRO A 191 4.25 -8.39 -8.64
C PRO A 191 2.95 -8.76 -9.38
N LEU A 192 2.30 -9.87 -9.03
CA LEU A 192 1.05 -10.29 -9.68
C LEU A 192 -0.15 -9.41 -9.28
N LEU A 193 -0.09 -8.73 -8.14
CA LEU A 193 -1.22 -8.00 -7.56
C LEU A 193 -1.52 -6.66 -8.24
N ASN A 194 -0.71 -6.25 -9.22
CA ASN A 194 -0.86 -4.95 -9.87
C ASN A 194 -2.07 -4.86 -10.82
N TYR A 195 -2.67 -5.99 -11.21
CA TYR A 195 -3.92 -6.04 -11.98
C TYR A 195 -4.53 -7.45 -11.98
N SER A 196 -5.81 -7.53 -12.33
CA SER A 196 -6.58 -8.77 -12.41
C SER A 196 -6.55 -9.48 -13.77
N GLU A 197 -7.01 -10.73 -13.84
CA GLU A 197 -7.29 -11.44 -15.09
C GLU A 197 -8.74 -11.27 -15.57
N HIS A 198 -9.46 -10.28 -15.04
CA HIS A 198 -10.86 -10.08 -15.39
C HIS A 198 -11.00 -9.59 -16.86
N PRO A 199 -11.84 -10.21 -17.72
CA PRO A 199 -11.91 -9.89 -19.16
C PRO A 199 -12.27 -8.44 -19.48
N ASN A 200 -13.14 -7.83 -18.68
CA ASN A 200 -13.54 -6.42 -18.85
C ASN A 200 -12.59 -5.43 -18.16
N TYR A 201 -11.57 -5.92 -17.45
CA TYR A 201 -10.55 -5.11 -16.80
C TYR A 201 -9.16 -5.66 -17.20
N GLY A 202 -8.27 -5.86 -16.23
CA GLY A 202 -6.94 -6.41 -16.38
C GLY A 202 -5.89 -5.37 -16.70
N ALA A 203 -4.82 -5.82 -17.37
CA ALA A 203 -3.61 -5.04 -17.58
C ALA A 203 -3.86 -3.62 -18.13
N LYS A 204 -4.83 -3.47 -19.04
CA LYS A 204 -5.24 -2.17 -19.62
C LYS A 204 -5.49 -1.09 -18.55
N TYR A 205 -6.00 -1.48 -17.38
CA TYR A 205 -6.32 -0.59 -16.26
C TYR A 205 -5.47 -0.91 -15.02
N GLY A 206 -4.41 -1.69 -15.16
CA GLY A 206 -3.54 -2.10 -14.05
C GLY A 206 -2.68 -0.97 -13.48
N ALA A 207 -2.11 -1.18 -12.30
CA ALA A 207 -1.08 -0.32 -11.75
C ALA A 207 0.30 -0.61 -12.37
N ASN A 208 1.11 0.44 -12.54
CA ASN A 208 2.54 0.26 -12.73
C ASN A 208 3.14 -0.35 -11.46
N PHE A 209 3.87 -1.47 -11.60
CA PHE A 209 4.51 -2.09 -10.46
C PHE A 209 5.94 -1.58 -10.28
N PHE A 210 6.31 -1.29 -9.05
CA PHE A 210 7.66 -0.85 -8.71
C PHE A 210 8.14 -1.46 -7.39
N ALA A 211 9.41 -1.88 -7.32
CA ALA A 211 10.02 -2.45 -6.12
C ALA A 211 11.33 -1.72 -5.79
N PRO A 212 11.29 -0.61 -5.01
CA PRO A 212 12.44 0.28 -4.83
C PRO A 212 13.69 -0.41 -4.29
N LEU A 213 13.54 -1.33 -3.33
CA LEU A 213 14.67 -2.05 -2.73
C LEU A 213 15.36 -2.99 -3.72
N THR A 214 14.64 -3.46 -4.74
CA THR A 214 15.20 -4.25 -5.83
C THR A 214 15.77 -3.34 -6.92
N THR A 215 15.01 -2.32 -7.35
CA THR A 215 15.39 -1.47 -8.48
C THR A 215 16.51 -0.49 -8.15
N PHE A 216 16.63 -0.01 -6.92
CA PHE A 216 17.72 0.90 -6.51
C PHE A 216 18.70 0.25 -5.53
N GLY A 217 18.51 -1.04 -5.21
CA GLY A 217 19.49 -1.83 -4.49
C GLY A 217 20.53 -2.45 -5.42
N THR A 218 21.35 -3.36 -4.89
CA THR A 218 22.42 -4.03 -5.62
C THR A 218 21.98 -4.67 -6.95
N PRO A 219 20.82 -5.36 -7.05
CA PRO A 219 20.39 -5.90 -8.35
C PRO A 219 20.10 -4.79 -9.37
N GLY A 220 19.50 -3.70 -8.92
CA GLY A 220 19.22 -2.52 -9.72
C GLY A 220 20.47 -1.89 -10.32
N GLN A 221 21.46 -1.66 -9.45
CA GLN A 221 22.75 -1.08 -9.83
C GLN A 221 23.50 -1.96 -10.83
N ALA A 222 23.48 -3.29 -10.63
CA ALA A 222 24.19 -4.22 -11.50
C ALA A 222 23.61 -4.32 -12.92
N TRP A 223 22.30 -4.09 -13.10
CA TRP A 223 21.60 -4.44 -14.35
C TRP A 223 20.81 -3.32 -15.02
N TYR A 224 20.39 -2.29 -14.27
CA TYR A 224 19.43 -1.29 -14.76
C TYR A 224 19.93 0.15 -14.66
N GLU A 225 20.98 0.42 -13.88
CA GLU A 225 21.46 1.78 -13.65
C GLU A 225 21.90 2.50 -14.93
N ASP A 226 22.63 1.79 -15.79
CA ASP A 226 23.16 2.34 -17.06
C ASP A 226 22.12 2.36 -18.19
N ALA A 227 20.85 2.06 -17.89
CA ALA A 227 19.80 2.04 -18.89
C ALA A 227 19.59 3.43 -19.51
N LYS A 228 19.73 3.51 -20.83
CA LYS A 228 19.45 4.74 -21.57
C LYS A 228 17.94 5.00 -21.64
N ALA A 229 17.54 6.23 -21.32
CA ALA A 229 16.23 6.75 -21.68
C ALA A 229 16.31 7.28 -23.12
N TYR A 230 15.66 6.60 -24.06
CA TYR A 230 15.63 7.01 -25.46
C TYR A 230 14.47 7.98 -25.69
N ASP A 231 14.74 9.12 -26.30
CA ASP A 231 13.72 10.10 -26.64
C ASP A 231 12.72 9.51 -27.67
N PRO A 232 11.42 9.56 -27.40
CA PRO A 232 10.42 8.89 -28.23
C PRO A 232 10.24 9.54 -29.61
N THR A 233 10.65 10.79 -29.79
CA THR A 233 10.48 11.54 -31.04
C THR A 233 11.70 11.44 -31.96
N THR A 234 12.88 11.25 -31.39
CA THR A 234 14.15 11.33 -32.15
C THR A 234 14.95 10.03 -32.16
N GLU A 235 14.80 9.15 -31.16
CA GLU A 235 15.71 8.01 -30.99
C GLU A 235 15.04 6.63 -31.12
N LEU A 236 13.73 6.51 -30.89
CA LEU A 236 13.03 5.21 -30.93
C LEU A 236 12.71 4.69 -32.34
N GLY A 237 12.75 5.54 -33.37
CA GLY A 237 12.40 5.19 -34.75
C GLY A 237 13.12 3.91 -35.28
N PRO A 238 14.46 3.84 -35.20
CA PRO A 238 15.21 2.64 -35.61
C PRO A 238 14.84 1.38 -34.82
N MET A 239 14.52 1.50 -33.52
CA MET A 239 14.14 0.36 -32.69
C MET A 239 12.78 -0.21 -33.12
N TYR A 240 11.80 0.65 -33.46
CA TYR A 240 10.52 0.20 -33.98
C TYR A 240 10.63 -0.41 -35.37
N ALA A 241 11.52 0.12 -36.22
CA ALA A 241 11.79 -0.48 -37.53
C ALA A 241 12.36 -1.90 -37.37
N MET A 242 13.34 -2.08 -36.48
CA MET A 242 13.90 -3.40 -36.14
C MET A 242 12.84 -4.33 -35.56
N LYS A 243 12.05 -3.88 -34.57
CA LYS A 243 10.94 -4.66 -34.00
C LYS A 243 9.98 -5.11 -35.09
N THR A 244 9.56 -4.20 -35.96
CA THR A 244 8.63 -4.50 -37.06
C THR A 244 9.23 -5.50 -38.04
N PHE A 245 10.52 -5.39 -38.35
CA PHE A 245 11.21 -6.37 -39.17
C PHE A 245 11.21 -7.75 -38.50
N LEU A 246 11.56 -7.84 -37.22
CA LEU A 246 11.58 -9.11 -36.48
C LEU A 246 10.17 -9.73 -36.39
N ASP A 247 9.16 -8.93 -36.06
CA ASP A 247 7.75 -9.38 -35.98
C ASP A 247 7.22 -9.92 -37.32
N LYS A 248 7.73 -9.41 -38.46
CA LYS A 248 7.34 -9.85 -39.79
C LYS A 248 8.07 -11.10 -40.27
N ASN A 249 9.33 -11.28 -39.86
CA ASN A 249 10.19 -12.35 -40.37
C ASN A 249 10.23 -13.59 -39.46
N PHE A 250 9.89 -13.44 -38.18
CA PHE A 250 9.92 -14.54 -37.21
C PHE A 250 8.53 -14.79 -36.63
N SER A 251 8.24 -16.06 -36.37
CA SER A 251 7.01 -16.44 -35.66
C SER A 251 7.07 -15.90 -34.23
N ASN A 252 6.05 -15.12 -33.85
CA ASN A 252 5.88 -14.64 -32.48
C ASN A 252 5.42 -15.81 -31.58
N ILE A 253 6.38 -16.61 -31.11
CA ILE A 253 6.12 -17.73 -30.21
C ILE A 253 6.00 -17.18 -28.78
N GLY A 254 4.77 -16.97 -28.31
CA GLY A 254 4.47 -16.49 -26.97
C GLY A 254 3.29 -15.53 -26.95
N LYS A 255 2.82 -15.18 -25.74
CA LYS A 255 1.88 -14.06 -25.57
C LYS A 255 2.71 -12.78 -25.42
N PRO A 256 2.38 -11.68 -26.12
CA PRO A 256 3.02 -10.40 -25.85
C PRO A 256 2.81 -10.03 -24.38
N LEU A 257 3.78 -9.31 -23.81
CA LEU A 257 3.63 -8.80 -22.45
C LEU A 257 2.34 -7.96 -22.37
N PRO A 258 1.48 -8.20 -21.37
CA PRO A 258 0.26 -7.43 -21.20
C PRO A 258 0.58 -5.94 -21.07
N ASP A 259 -0.09 -5.13 -21.89
CA ASP A 259 0.17 -3.69 -21.98
C ASP A 259 -0.63 -2.91 -20.94
N LEU A 260 0.08 -2.22 -20.05
CA LEU A 260 -0.50 -1.32 -19.04
C LEU A 260 -1.04 0.00 -19.61
N LYS A 261 -0.83 0.24 -20.91
CA LYS A 261 -1.22 1.46 -21.63
C LYS A 261 -0.53 2.72 -21.12
N ASN A 262 0.76 2.62 -20.77
CA ASN A 262 1.60 3.81 -20.70
C ASN A 262 1.88 4.27 -22.15
N THR A 263 1.67 5.54 -22.44
CA THR A 263 2.10 6.20 -23.68
C THR A 263 3.62 6.25 -23.76
N GLU A 264 4.18 6.52 -24.95
CA GLU A 264 5.65 6.63 -25.09
C GLU A 264 6.22 7.79 -24.28
N ALA A 265 5.50 8.91 -24.20
CA ALA A 265 5.89 10.03 -23.33
C ALA A 265 5.92 9.61 -21.85
N GLU A 266 4.89 8.89 -21.39
CA GLU A 266 4.84 8.36 -20.02
C GLU A 266 5.98 7.38 -19.73
N LYS A 267 6.31 6.48 -20.67
CA LYS A 267 7.45 5.57 -20.53
C LYS A 267 8.76 6.33 -20.43
N TYR A 268 8.94 7.35 -21.26
CA TYR A 268 10.12 8.21 -21.23
C TYR A 268 10.26 8.95 -19.89
N ASP A 269 9.17 9.52 -19.37
CA ASP A 269 9.15 10.18 -18.06
C ASP A 269 9.49 9.21 -16.92
N ILE A 270 8.95 7.99 -16.95
CA ILE A 270 9.28 6.94 -15.99
C ILE A 270 10.79 6.62 -16.05
N HIS A 271 11.37 6.47 -17.25
CA HIS A 271 12.79 6.19 -17.39
C HIS A 271 13.65 7.32 -16.84
N ASN A 272 13.30 8.58 -17.13
CA ASN A 272 14.01 9.74 -16.60
C ASN A 272 13.91 9.83 -15.08
N PHE A 273 12.74 9.53 -14.51
CA PHE A 273 12.57 9.42 -13.07
C PHE A 273 13.50 8.35 -12.47
N MET A 274 13.56 7.16 -13.05
CA MET A 274 14.44 6.08 -12.56
C MET A 274 15.91 6.49 -12.58
N LYS A 275 16.38 7.10 -13.68
CA LYS A 275 17.75 7.63 -13.78
C LYS A 275 18.04 8.67 -12.70
N GLN A 276 17.14 9.62 -12.50
CA GLN A 276 17.28 10.63 -11.45
C GLN A 276 17.37 9.99 -10.06
N MET A 277 16.56 8.95 -9.81
CA MET A 277 16.56 8.26 -8.53
C MET A 277 17.85 7.48 -8.28
N PHE A 278 18.43 6.81 -9.29
CA PHE A 278 19.77 6.22 -9.16
C PHE A 278 20.81 7.26 -8.75
N THR A 279 20.85 8.43 -9.40
CA THR A 279 21.76 9.52 -9.01
C THR A 279 21.54 9.96 -7.56
N LYS A 280 20.27 10.14 -7.14
CA LYS A 280 19.96 10.54 -5.76
C LYS A 280 20.34 9.47 -4.73
N THR A 281 20.19 8.19 -5.07
CA THR A 281 20.60 7.07 -4.21
C THR A 281 22.12 7.05 -4.02
N HIS A 282 22.91 7.25 -5.09
CA HIS A 282 24.37 7.37 -5.00
C HIS A 282 24.81 8.55 -4.12
N ASN A 283 24.11 9.67 -4.23
CA ASN A 283 24.39 10.87 -3.45
C ASN A 283 23.85 10.80 -2.01
N ASN A 284 23.33 9.65 -1.56
CA ASN A 284 22.67 9.48 -0.26
C ASN A 284 21.58 10.55 0.02
N SER A 285 20.99 11.09 -1.04
CA SER A 285 20.00 12.17 -0.99
C SER A 285 18.56 11.65 -0.84
N VAL A 286 18.41 10.33 -0.76
CA VAL A 286 17.17 9.62 -0.41
C VAL A 286 17.51 8.70 0.75
N ALA A 287 16.79 8.82 1.86
CA ALA A 287 17.07 7.96 3.01
C ALA A 287 16.77 6.49 2.67
N ALA A 288 17.69 5.59 3.00
CA ALA A 288 17.55 4.15 2.78
C ALA A 288 16.31 3.55 3.49
N GLN A 289 15.89 4.14 4.61
CA GLN A 289 14.67 3.79 5.34
C GLN A 289 13.40 4.48 4.78
N VAL A 290 13.54 5.45 3.88
CA VAL A 290 12.48 6.29 3.31
C VAL A 290 12.16 5.92 1.85
N MET A 291 12.82 4.90 1.28
CA MET A 291 12.48 4.37 -0.05
C MET A 291 11.03 3.84 -0.14
N VAL A 292 10.32 3.70 0.98
CA VAL A 292 8.90 3.33 1.04
C VAL A 292 7.97 4.55 0.99
N MET A 293 8.44 5.79 1.21
CA MET A 293 7.53 6.93 1.32
C MET A 293 8.19 8.28 1.01
N ARG A 294 8.47 8.54 -0.28
CA ARG A 294 8.50 9.90 -0.85
C ARG A 294 8.40 9.83 -2.37
N VAL A 295 7.17 9.67 -2.89
CA VAL A 295 6.86 10.11 -4.25
C VAL A 295 6.49 11.58 -4.13
N THR A 296 7.46 12.47 -4.31
CA THR A 296 7.18 13.89 -4.51
C THR A 296 6.48 14.01 -5.86
N LEU A 297 5.16 14.17 -5.86
CA LEU A 297 4.44 14.56 -7.06
C LEU A 297 4.88 15.98 -7.40
N ALA A 298 5.42 16.13 -8.60
CA ALA A 298 5.82 17.42 -9.15
C ALA A 298 4.63 18.38 -9.06
N THR A 299 4.78 19.44 -8.25
CA THR A 299 3.95 20.63 -8.34
C THR A 299 4.27 21.31 -9.66
N VAL A 300 3.27 21.37 -10.54
CA VAL A 300 3.30 22.26 -11.71
C VAL A 300 3.24 23.69 -11.17
N PRO A 301 4.16 24.61 -11.55
CA PRO A 301 4.02 26.01 -11.20
C PRO A 301 2.81 26.63 -11.91
N ASN A 302 2.12 27.53 -11.22
CA ASN A 302 1.08 28.39 -11.81
C ASN A 302 1.65 29.26 -12.93
#